data_AF-A0A4R9I1H1-F1
#
_entry.id   AF-A0A4R9I1H1-F1
#
_cell.length_a   1.000
_cell.length_b   1.000
_cell.length_c   1.000
_cell.angle_alpha   90.00
_cell.angle_beta   90.00
_cell.angle_gamma   90.00
#
_symmetry.space_group_name_H-M   'P 1'
#
loop_
_entity.id
_entity.type
_entity.pdbx_description
1 polymer ?
#
loop_
_entity_poly.entity_id
_entity_poly.type
_entity_poly.pdbx_seq_one_letter_code
_entity_poly.pdbx_strand_id
1 'polypeptide(L)'
;MSQFKYLTLVFCFFNFLTCKSTNQYILNRGVDLSDSFTLGIETNQYGAGVWIWCLGGGIHINQNAKGIGMRNGQLGLYKAGGVDDIGILGGQTNRSFTNQMGNSFLMINSNQHRPIYPDSKRSRQKSYDASNVLMLVFFTDKKNSSGKKHCNQPVSVEVSLGLFLGVRAGFNFSEFTDFLLGFTTYDSMEDDITIE
;
A
#
# COMPACT_ATOMS: atom_id res chain seq x y z
N MET A 1 -5.05 48.38 -23.31
CA MET A 1 -6.01 47.52 -22.57
C MET A 1 -5.67 46.02 -22.56
N SER A 2 -4.87 45.48 -23.50
CA SER A 2 -4.52 44.04 -23.52
C SER A 2 -3.52 43.61 -22.43
N GLN A 3 -2.50 44.42 -22.13
CA GLN A 3 -1.42 44.06 -21.20
C GLN A 3 -1.88 43.81 -19.76
N PHE A 4 -2.90 44.52 -19.28
CA PHE A 4 -3.44 44.31 -17.93
C PHE A 4 -4.24 43.01 -17.81
N LYS A 5 -4.79 42.45 -18.90
CA LYS A 5 -5.59 41.20 -18.85
C LYS A 5 -4.77 40.01 -18.40
N TYR A 6 -3.54 39.88 -18.91
CA TYR A 6 -2.63 38.80 -18.51
C TYR A 6 -2.21 38.93 -17.05
N LEU A 7 -1.98 40.18 -16.60
CA LEU A 7 -1.59 40.46 -15.22
C LEU A 7 -2.73 40.16 -14.24
N THR A 8 -3.98 40.48 -14.60
CA THR A 8 -5.16 40.11 -13.81
C THR A 8 -5.39 38.60 -13.78
N LEU A 9 -5.21 37.89 -14.91
CA LEU A 9 -5.30 36.43 -14.97
C LEU A 9 -4.25 35.75 -14.08
N VAL A 10 -3.01 36.21 -14.13
CA VAL A 10 -1.93 35.71 -13.27
C VAL A 10 -2.24 35.98 -11.80
N PHE A 11 -2.72 37.18 -11.46
CA PHE A 11 -3.11 37.52 -10.09
C PHE A 11 -4.28 36.65 -9.58
N CYS A 12 -5.33 36.46 -10.39
CA CYS A 12 -6.46 35.59 -10.04
C CYS A 12 -6.03 34.13 -9.87
N PHE A 13 -5.15 33.62 -10.74
CA PHE A 13 -4.59 32.28 -10.64
C PHE A 13 -3.77 32.10 -9.37
N PHE A 14 -2.93 33.08 -9.03
CA PHE A 14 -2.13 33.04 -7.80
C PHE A 14 -3.00 33.03 -6.54
N ASN A 15 -4.05 33.86 -6.50
CA ASN A 15 -5.00 33.87 -5.39
C ASN A 15 -5.77 32.54 -5.27
N PHE A 16 -6.09 31.90 -6.39
CA PHE A 16 -6.74 30.59 -6.42
C PHE A 16 -5.83 29.49 -5.85
N LEU A 17 -4.54 29.50 -6.20
CA LEU A 17 -3.56 28.56 -5.65
C LEU A 17 -3.32 28.75 -4.14
N THR A 18 -3.43 29.98 -3.64
CA THR A 18 -3.26 30.28 -2.20
C THR A 18 -4.50 30.00 -1.35
N CYS A 19 -5.64 29.65 -1.97
CA CYS A 19 -6.84 29.30 -1.23
C CYS A 19 -6.61 27.99 -0.45
N LYS A 20 -6.99 27.96 0.84
CA LYS A 20 -6.77 26.82 1.74
C LYS A 20 -7.33 25.51 1.17
N SER A 21 -8.52 25.56 0.55
CA SER A 21 -9.16 24.41 -0.08
C SER A 21 -8.41 23.91 -1.31
N THR A 22 -7.97 24.81 -2.19
CA THR A 22 -7.20 24.45 -3.40
C THR A 22 -5.83 23.89 -3.05
N ASN A 23 -5.16 24.47 -2.06
CA ASN A 23 -3.86 23.97 -1.59
C ASN A 23 -4.00 22.57 -0.97
N GLN A 24 -5.01 22.34 -0.12
CA GLN A 24 -5.27 21.01 0.45
C GLN A 24 -5.63 19.99 -0.64
N TYR A 25 -6.47 20.38 -1.60
CA TYR A 25 -6.79 19.53 -2.73
C TYR A 25 -5.53 19.09 -3.49
N ILE A 26 -4.66 20.05 -3.87
CA ILE A 26 -3.42 19.74 -4.58
C ILE A 26 -2.49 18.86 -3.73
N LEU A 27 -2.42 19.10 -2.41
CA LEU A 27 -1.60 18.30 -1.49
C LEU A 27 -2.10 16.86 -1.39
N ASN A 28 -3.41 16.65 -1.17
CA ASN A 28 -3.99 15.30 -1.12
C ASN A 28 -3.76 14.58 -2.44
N ARG A 29 -4.08 15.22 -3.58
CA ARG A 29 -3.84 14.63 -4.91
C ARG A 29 -2.37 14.28 -5.18
N GLY A 30 -1.45 15.13 -4.74
CA GLY A 30 -0.02 14.86 -4.85
C GLY A 30 0.40 13.66 -3.99
N VAL A 31 -0.20 13.53 -2.81
CA VAL A 31 -0.01 12.39 -1.90
C VAL A 31 -0.58 11.10 -2.52
N ASP A 32 -1.83 11.08 -2.97
CA ASP A 32 -2.48 9.90 -3.56
C ASP A 32 -1.74 9.40 -4.81
N LEU A 33 -1.25 10.33 -5.63
CA LEU A 33 -0.41 10.01 -6.77
C LEU A 33 0.92 9.39 -6.34
N SER A 34 1.54 9.88 -5.27
CA SER A 34 2.78 9.28 -4.74
C SER A 34 2.51 7.89 -4.18
N ASP A 35 1.37 7.72 -3.53
CA ASP A 35 0.95 6.50 -2.84
C ASP A 35 0.57 5.39 -3.84
N SER A 36 0.24 5.78 -5.07
CA SER A 36 0.04 4.90 -6.22
C SER A 36 1.30 4.15 -6.64
N PHE A 37 2.49 4.67 -6.37
CA PHE A 37 3.73 4.01 -6.76
C PHE A 37 4.39 3.34 -5.55
N THR A 38 5.01 2.20 -5.81
CA THR A 38 5.85 1.51 -4.84
C THR A 38 7.25 1.36 -5.42
N LEU A 39 8.24 1.78 -4.65
CA LEU A 39 9.65 1.61 -4.93
C LEU A 39 10.41 1.52 -3.60
N GLY A 40 11.03 0.39 -3.32
CA GLY A 40 11.76 0.17 -2.08
C GLY A 40 12.93 -0.78 -2.23
N ILE A 41 13.87 -0.65 -1.30
CA ILE A 41 15.03 -1.52 -1.18
C ILE A 41 14.87 -2.32 0.10
N GLU A 42 14.98 -3.65 0.01
CA GLU A 42 14.76 -4.60 1.10
C GLU A 42 16.03 -5.39 1.42
N THR A 43 16.34 -5.56 2.70
CA THR A 43 17.44 -6.40 3.17
C THR A 43 16.98 -7.84 3.35
N ASN A 44 17.86 -8.82 3.14
CA ASN A 44 17.57 -10.25 3.30
C ASN A 44 16.51 -10.77 2.32
N GLN A 45 16.46 -10.19 1.13
CA GLN A 45 15.60 -10.66 0.05
C GLN A 45 16.40 -11.53 -0.92
N TYR A 46 15.93 -12.76 -1.14
CA TYR A 46 16.52 -13.70 -2.08
C TYR A 46 15.47 -14.23 -3.02
N GLY A 47 15.73 -14.19 -4.32
CA GLY A 47 14.82 -14.68 -5.35
C GLY A 47 13.88 -13.60 -5.89
N ALA A 48 12.80 -14.03 -6.53
CA ALA A 48 11.85 -13.17 -7.21
C ALA A 48 10.39 -13.50 -6.86
N GLY A 49 9.52 -12.51 -6.91
CA GLY A 49 8.09 -12.71 -6.70
C GLY A 49 7.25 -11.63 -7.36
N VAL A 50 6.04 -12.02 -7.74
CA VAL A 50 5.02 -11.15 -8.31
C VAL A 50 3.74 -11.33 -7.51
N TRP A 51 3.14 -10.22 -7.11
CA TRP A 51 1.89 -10.17 -6.38
C TRP A 51 0.91 -9.28 -7.12
N ILE A 52 -0.28 -9.80 -7.35
CA ILE A 52 -1.43 -9.11 -7.90
C ILE A 52 -2.51 -9.16 -6.82
N TRP A 53 -2.65 -8.07 -6.08
CA TRP A 53 -3.45 -8.00 -4.87
C TRP A 53 -3.00 -9.11 -3.91
N CYS A 54 -3.92 -9.92 -3.42
CA CYS A 54 -3.63 -10.99 -2.46
C CYS A 54 -3.24 -12.32 -3.12
N LEU A 55 -3.22 -12.34 -4.45
CA LEU A 55 -2.83 -13.49 -5.25
C LEU A 55 -1.46 -13.22 -5.83
N GLY A 56 -0.51 -14.05 -5.47
CA GLY A 56 0.87 -13.81 -5.82
C GLY A 56 1.78 -14.91 -5.34
N GLY A 57 2.99 -14.91 -5.87
CA GLY A 57 4.00 -15.85 -5.48
C GLY A 57 5.23 -15.75 -6.34
N GLY A 58 6.06 -16.78 -6.26
CA GLY A 58 7.34 -16.84 -6.92
C GLY A 58 8.27 -17.79 -6.18
N ILE A 59 9.55 -17.52 -6.31
CA ILE A 59 10.61 -18.27 -5.63
C ILE A 59 11.40 -17.22 -4.87
N HIS A 60 10.97 -16.89 -3.65
CA HIS A 60 11.72 -15.97 -2.81
C HIS A 60 11.62 -16.24 -1.33
N ILE A 61 12.67 -15.81 -0.62
CA ILE A 61 12.77 -15.77 0.82
C ILE A 61 12.91 -14.30 1.19
N ASN A 62 11.94 -13.78 1.93
CA ASN A 62 11.92 -12.38 2.37
C ASN A 62 11.48 -12.26 3.84
N GLN A 63 11.70 -13.32 4.61
CA GLN A 63 11.35 -13.38 6.02
C GLN A 63 12.12 -12.32 6.82
N ASN A 64 11.38 -11.58 7.66
CA ASN A 64 11.93 -10.52 8.52
C ASN A 64 12.71 -9.42 7.77
N ALA A 65 12.51 -9.29 6.46
CA ALA A 65 13.15 -8.24 5.69
C ALA A 65 12.68 -6.87 6.14
N LYS A 66 13.65 -5.95 6.24
CA LYS A 66 13.43 -4.55 6.49
C LYS A 66 13.70 -3.81 5.20
N GLY A 67 12.85 -2.85 4.88
CA GLY A 67 13.00 -2.05 3.69
C GLY A 67 12.97 -0.57 3.99
N ILE A 68 13.53 0.19 3.06
CA ILE A 68 13.36 1.64 2.97
C ILE A 68 12.83 1.97 1.58
N GLY A 69 11.83 2.84 1.51
CA GLY A 69 11.31 3.29 0.23
C GLY A 69 9.93 3.91 0.34
N MET A 70 9.30 4.05 -0.82
CA MET A 70 7.90 4.39 -0.97
C MET A 70 7.11 3.10 -1.16
N ARG A 71 6.18 2.78 -0.27
CA ARG A 71 5.31 1.61 -0.43
C ARG A 71 3.96 1.88 0.18
N ASN A 72 2.90 1.70 -0.60
CA ASN A 72 1.51 1.93 -0.21
C ASN A 72 1.35 3.20 0.62
N GLY A 73 1.85 4.31 0.10
CA GLY A 73 1.69 5.61 0.72
C GLY A 73 2.47 5.91 1.99
N GLN A 74 3.44 5.06 2.34
CA GLN A 74 4.46 5.41 3.30
C GLN A 74 5.79 5.63 2.60
N LEU A 75 6.39 6.80 2.83
CA LEU A 75 7.81 7.04 2.59
C LEU A 75 8.60 6.75 3.87
N GLY A 76 9.49 5.79 3.81
CA GLY A 76 10.42 5.50 4.89
C GLY A 76 10.63 4.02 5.12
N LEU A 77 10.84 3.68 6.39
CA LEU A 77 11.19 2.34 6.81
C LEU A 77 9.94 1.48 7.01
N TYR A 78 10.02 0.23 6.57
CA TYR A 78 8.96 -0.76 6.70
C TYR A 78 9.54 -2.16 6.88
N LYS A 79 8.67 -3.11 7.24
CA LYS A 79 8.99 -4.55 7.34
C LYS A 79 8.17 -5.33 6.31
N ALA A 80 8.83 -6.21 5.55
CA ALA A 80 8.22 -7.00 4.47
C ALA A 80 7.92 -8.46 4.82
N GLY A 81 8.34 -8.92 6.02
CA GLY A 81 8.10 -10.27 6.51
C GLY A 81 8.14 -10.36 8.04
N GLY A 82 7.64 -11.46 8.61
CA GLY A 82 7.37 -11.54 10.04
C GLY A 82 6.69 -12.84 10.45
N VAL A 83 5.97 -12.82 11.58
CA VAL A 83 5.17 -13.94 12.06
C VAL A 83 3.74 -13.43 12.22
N ASP A 84 2.78 -14.11 11.60
CA ASP A 84 1.35 -13.80 11.76
C ASP A 84 0.49 -15.08 11.73
N ASP A 85 -0.75 -14.95 12.21
CA ASP A 85 -1.69 -16.06 12.41
C ASP A 85 -2.65 -16.22 11.22
N ILE A 86 -2.40 -17.22 10.36
CA ILE A 86 -3.23 -17.47 9.18
C ILE A 86 -4.51 -18.24 9.54
N GLY A 87 -5.64 -17.71 9.10
CA GLY A 87 -6.94 -18.41 9.09
C GLY A 87 -7.20 -19.13 7.75
N ILE A 88 -7.26 -20.46 7.79
CA ILE A 88 -7.63 -21.25 6.61
C ILE A 88 -9.12 -21.04 6.28
N LEU A 89 -9.42 -20.54 5.09
CA LEU A 89 -10.78 -20.39 4.51
C LEU A 89 -11.73 -19.43 5.24
N GLY A 90 -11.24 -18.41 5.97
CA GLY A 90 -12.10 -17.37 6.54
C GLY A 90 -13.22 -17.87 7.47
N GLY A 91 -13.10 -19.10 7.94
CA GLY A 91 -14.01 -19.72 8.89
C GLY A 91 -13.67 -19.32 10.32
N GLN A 92 -14.68 -19.25 11.19
CA GLN A 92 -14.50 -19.12 12.64
C GLN A 92 -13.91 -20.39 13.29
N THR A 93 -12.95 -21.05 12.64
CA THR A 93 -12.27 -22.19 13.23
C THR A 93 -11.22 -21.63 14.20
N ASN A 94 -11.32 -22.02 15.47
CA ASN A 94 -10.43 -21.57 16.54
C ASN A 94 -8.94 -21.94 16.35
N ARG A 95 -8.58 -22.61 15.25
CA ARG A 95 -7.21 -23.03 14.93
C ARG A 95 -6.55 -21.96 14.06
N SER A 96 -5.83 -21.03 14.68
CA SER A 96 -4.87 -20.20 13.96
C SER A 96 -3.57 -20.98 13.77
N PHE A 97 -2.96 -20.85 12.60
CA PHE A 97 -1.63 -21.39 12.33
C PHE A 97 -0.65 -20.23 12.26
N THR A 98 0.41 -20.27 13.07
CA THR A 98 1.49 -19.30 12.97
C THR A 98 2.27 -19.56 11.69
N ASN A 99 2.32 -18.58 10.79
CA ASN A 99 3.12 -18.63 9.57
C ASN A 99 4.21 -17.58 9.58
N GLN A 100 5.35 -17.94 8.98
CA GLN A 100 6.42 -17.00 8.72
C GLN A 100 6.13 -16.28 7.40
N MET A 101 5.67 -15.03 7.52
CA MET A 101 5.27 -14.20 6.38
C MET A 101 6.49 -13.66 5.62
N GLY A 102 6.31 -13.47 4.31
CA GLY A 102 7.32 -12.95 3.39
C GLY A 102 8.05 -14.03 2.60
N ASN A 103 7.74 -15.31 2.82
CA ASN A 103 8.29 -16.40 2.04
C ASN A 103 7.30 -16.86 0.97
N SER A 104 7.83 -17.18 -0.19
CA SER A 104 7.06 -17.63 -1.33
C SER A 104 7.75 -18.79 -2.03
N PHE A 105 7.04 -19.92 -2.02
CA PHE A 105 7.40 -21.14 -2.71
C PHE A 105 6.17 -21.63 -3.45
N LEU A 106 6.35 -22.30 -4.59
CA LEU A 106 5.30 -22.75 -5.52
C LEU A 106 3.92 -23.05 -4.88
N MET A 107 3.89 -23.81 -3.77
CA MET A 107 2.65 -24.17 -3.07
C MET A 107 2.12 -23.14 -2.07
N ILE A 108 2.98 -22.47 -1.29
CA ILE A 108 2.58 -21.56 -0.21
C ILE A 108 3.29 -20.24 -0.41
N ASN A 109 2.51 -19.19 -0.62
CA ASN A 109 3.01 -17.84 -0.82
C ASN A 109 2.50 -16.92 0.27
N SER A 110 3.38 -16.08 0.77
CA SER A 110 3.03 -15.06 1.75
C SER A 110 3.78 -13.76 1.48
N ASN A 111 3.10 -12.63 1.70
CA ASN A 111 3.65 -11.29 1.61
C ASN A 111 3.10 -10.46 2.76
N GLN A 112 3.92 -9.55 3.25
CA GLN A 112 3.56 -8.68 4.36
C GLN A 112 4.06 -7.26 4.10
N HIS A 113 3.32 -6.30 4.62
CA HIS A 113 3.74 -4.92 4.72
C HIS A 113 3.36 -4.37 6.09
N ARG A 114 4.37 -3.97 6.87
CA ARG A 114 4.17 -3.29 8.15
C ARG A 114 4.98 -1.99 8.18
N PRO A 115 4.32 -0.82 8.23
CA PRO A 115 4.98 0.46 8.45
C PRO A 115 5.61 0.49 9.86
N ILE A 116 6.74 1.19 10.05
CA ILE A 116 7.31 1.38 11.39
C ILE A 116 6.40 2.20 12.31
N TYR A 117 5.62 3.12 11.74
CA TYR A 117 4.70 4.00 12.47
C TYR A 117 3.23 3.72 12.08
N PRO A 118 2.64 2.59 12.51
CA PRO A 118 1.30 2.17 12.07
C PRO A 118 0.16 3.06 12.60
N ASP A 119 0.39 3.84 13.66
CA ASP A 119 -0.67 4.59 14.35
C ASP A 119 -1.05 5.92 13.67
N SER A 120 -0.26 6.37 12.69
CA SER A 120 -0.57 7.58 11.93
C SER A 120 -1.87 7.41 11.13
N LYS A 121 -2.72 8.46 11.04
CA LYS A 121 -3.99 8.40 10.29
C LYS A 121 -3.77 7.86 8.86
N ARG A 122 -2.69 8.31 8.22
CA ARG A 122 -2.23 7.84 6.91
C ARG A 122 -1.93 6.33 6.92
N SER A 123 -1.10 5.82 7.83
CA SER A 123 -0.60 4.44 7.76
C SER A 123 -1.55 3.34 8.27
N ARG A 124 -2.66 3.67 8.95
CA ARG A 124 -3.54 2.69 9.62
C ARG A 124 -4.15 1.65 8.68
N GLN A 125 -4.54 2.05 7.48
CA GLN A 125 -5.16 1.16 6.48
C GLN A 125 -4.15 0.55 5.50
N LYS A 126 -2.87 0.95 5.59
CA LYS A 126 -1.82 0.59 4.63
C LYS A 126 -1.07 -0.68 5.01
N SER A 127 -1.26 -1.18 6.24
CA SER A 127 -0.68 -2.44 6.71
C SER A 127 -1.48 -3.66 6.23
N TYR A 128 -0.81 -4.65 5.68
CA TYR A 128 -1.48 -5.87 5.24
C TYR A 128 -0.61 -7.10 5.37
N ASP A 129 -1.30 -8.24 5.44
CA ASP A 129 -0.78 -9.57 5.43
C ASP A 129 -1.57 -10.34 4.37
N ALA A 130 -0.87 -10.96 3.43
CA ALA A 130 -1.46 -11.70 2.33
C ALA A 130 -0.82 -13.07 2.28
N SER A 131 -1.64 -14.10 2.22
CA SER A 131 -1.17 -15.47 2.04
C SER A 131 -2.10 -16.23 1.11
N ASN A 132 -1.53 -17.09 0.28
CA ASN A 132 -2.29 -17.92 -0.64
C ASN A 132 -1.62 -19.27 -0.86
N VAL A 133 -2.44 -20.23 -1.33
CA VAL A 133 -1.98 -21.53 -1.81
C VAL A 133 -2.05 -21.55 -3.33
N LEU A 134 -0.95 -21.95 -3.96
CA LEU A 134 -0.84 -22.12 -5.42
C LEU A 134 -1.27 -20.87 -6.22
N MET A 135 -1.21 -19.66 -5.62
CA MET A 135 -1.72 -18.41 -6.21
C MET A 135 -3.24 -18.40 -6.50
N LEU A 136 -4.01 -19.36 -5.98
CA LEU A 136 -5.44 -19.53 -6.29
C LEU A 136 -6.35 -19.25 -5.10
N VAL A 137 -5.99 -19.76 -3.92
CA VAL A 137 -6.83 -19.65 -2.71
C VAL A 137 -6.15 -18.71 -1.74
N PHE A 138 -6.73 -17.54 -1.51
CA PHE A 138 -6.26 -16.61 -0.49
C PHE A 138 -6.78 -17.00 0.90
N PHE A 139 -5.96 -16.79 1.91
CA PHE A 139 -6.36 -16.91 3.31
C PHE A 139 -6.68 -15.54 3.88
N THR A 140 -7.60 -15.53 4.85
CA THR A 140 -8.01 -14.29 5.52
C THR A 140 -7.16 -14.15 6.78
N ASP A 141 -6.53 -13.00 6.96
CA ASP A 141 -5.82 -12.71 8.20
C ASP A 141 -6.71 -12.01 9.22
N LYS A 142 -6.61 -12.48 10.48
CA LYS A 142 -7.17 -12.02 11.76
C LYS A 142 -8.56 -12.49 12.22
N LYS A 143 -8.56 -12.99 13.47
CA LYS A 143 -9.70 -13.23 14.38
C LYS A 143 -10.39 -11.96 14.90
N ASN A 144 -9.74 -10.79 14.87
CA ASN A 144 -10.21 -9.56 15.54
C ASN A 144 -10.47 -8.36 14.62
N SER A 145 -10.44 -8.54 13.31
CA SER A 145 -10.90 -7.49 12.39
C SER A 145 -12.42 -7.53 12.36
N SER A 146 -13.07 -6.58 13.04
CA SER A 146 -14.53 -6.41 12.96
C SER A 146 -14.92 -6.11 11.50
N GLY A 147 -15.34 -7.14 10.76
CA GLY A 147 -16.22 -6.96 9.61
C GLY A 147 -15.72 -7.26 8.21
N LYS A 148 -14.47 -7.70 7.98
CA LYS A 148 -14.05 -8.08 6.60
C LYS A 148 -13.41 -9.46 6.57
N LYS A 149 -14.13 -10.44 6.03
CA LYS A 149 -13.64 -11.80 5.66
C LYS A 149 -12.74 -11.78 4.41
N HIS A 150 -12.18 -10.63 4.08
CA HIS A 150 -11.49 -10.36 2.82
C HIS A 150 -10.08 -9.88 3.12
N CYS A 151 -9.18 -10.14 2.19
CA CYS A 151 -7.80 -9.69 2.30
C CYS A 151 -7.72 -8.17 2.45
N ASN A 152 -6.87 -7.71 3.39
CA ASN A 152 -6.72 -6.29 3.73
C ASN A 152 -5.68 -5.56 2.85
N GLN A 153 -5.11 -6.22 1.85
CA GLN A 153 -4.18 -5.59 0.93
C GLN A 153 -4.96 -4.70 -0.06
N PRO A 154 -4.53 -3.45 -0.31
CA PRO A 154 -5.10 -2.63 -1.38
C PRO A 154 -4.84 -3.30 -2.74
N VAL A 155 -5.73 -3.06 -3.71
CA VAL A 155 -5.59 -3.64 -5.05
C VAL A 155 -4.34 -3.06 -5.69
N SER A 156 -3.29 -3.87 -5.77
CA SER A 156 -1.95 -3.43 -6.13
C SER A 156 -1.22 -4.53 -6.91
N VAL A 157 -0.28 -4.15 -7.76
CA VAL A 157 0.67 -5.07 -8.37
C VAL A 157 2.05 -4.77 -7.81
N GLU A 158 2.70 -5.75 -7.21
CA GLU A 158 4.06 -5.63 -6.67
C GLU A 158 4.96 -6.70 -7.30
N VAL A 159 6.14 -6.29 -7.75
CA VAL A 159 7.21 -7.15 -8.21
C VAL A 159 8.41 -6.94 -7.30
N SER A 160 9.08 -8.04 -6.96
CA SER A 160 10.22 -8.02 -6.06
C SER A 160 11.31 -8.94 -6.61
N LEU A 161 12.56 -8.49 -6.55
CA LEU A 161 13.74 -9.26 -6.98
C LEU A 161 14.91 -8.96 -6.04
N GLY A 162 15.63 -9.97 -5.58
CA GLY A 162 16.82 -9.76 -4.73
C GLY A 162 17.78 -10.94 -4.68
N LEU A 163 19.04 -10.63 -4.41
CA LEU A 163 20.12 -11.58 -4.13
C LEU A 163 20.91 -11.04 -2.93
N PHE A 164 20.28 -11.03 -1.74
CA PHE A 164 20.69 -10.38 -0.48
C PHE A 164 20.07 -8.99 -0.27
N LEU A 165 20.30 -8.09 -1.23
CA LEU A 165 19.64 -6.79 -1.30
C LEU A 165 18.63 -6.84 -2.43
N GLY A 166 17.37 -6.63 -2.08
CA GLY A 166 16.25 -6.70 -3.00
C GLY A 166 15.70 -5.34 -3.36
N VAL A 167 15.13 -5.27 -4.55
CA VAL A 167 14.34 -4.14 -5.01
C VAL A 167 12.90 -4.61 -5.11
N ARG A 168 11.99 -3.79 -4.62
CA ARG A 168 10.55 -3.94 -4.81
C ARG A 168 10.04 -2.74 -5.59
N ALA A 169 9.24 -3.02 -6.62
CA ALA A 169 8.53 -2.01 -7.39
C ALA A 169 7.07 -2.41 -7.50
N GLY A 170 6.16 -1.45 -7.57
CA GLY A 170 4.76 -1.76 -7.70
C GLY A 170 3.88 -0.56 -8.01
N PHE A 171 2.61 -0.86 -8.23
CA PHE A 171 1.57 0.12 -8.49
C PHE A 171 0.32 -0.23 -7.70
N ASN A 172 -0.18 0.72 -6.93
CA ASN A 172 -1.40 0.59 -6.13
C ASN A 172 -2.57 1.24 -6.88
N PHE A 173 -3.46 0.40 -7.41
CA PHE A 173 -4.63 0.82 -8.16
C PHE A 173 -5.70 1.43 -7.25
N SER A 174 -5.79 1.03 -5.99
CA SER A 174 -6.72 1.62 -5.03
C SER A 174 -6.41 3.11 -4.81
N GLU A 175 -5.14 3.42 -4.53
CA GLU A 175 -4.65 4.80 -4.36
C GLU A 175 -4.74 5.60 -5.67
N PHE A 176 -4.44 4.97 -6.80
CA PHE A 176 -4.57 5.64 -8.10
C PHE A 176 -6.02 5.93 -8.47
N THR A 177 -6.94 5.06 -8.08
CA THR A 177 -8.38 5.29 -8.25
C THR A 177 -8.82 6.45 -7.36
N ASP A 178 -8.31 6.53 -6.13
CA ASP A 178 -8.53 7.68 -5.28
C ASP A 178 -8.06 8.95 -5.98
N PHE A 179 -6.79 9.02 -6.39
CA PHE A 179 -6.20 10.13 -7.14
C PHE A 179 -7.10 10.56 -8.32
N LEU A 180 -7.53 9.60 -9.15
CA LEU A 180 -8.40 9.84 -10.29
C LEU A 180 -9.79 10.34 -9.90
N LEU A 181 -10.39 9.84 -8.82
CA LEU A 181 -11.77 10.14 -8.46
C LEU A 181 -11.91 11.30 -7.49
N GLY A 182 -10.90 11.70 -6.74
CA GLY A 182 -11.10 12.75 -5.72
C GLY A 182 -11.23 14.16 -6.26
N PHE A 183 -11.23 14.40 -7.58
CA PHE A 183 -11.90 15.60 -8.13
C PHE A 183 -13.40 15.63 -7.80
N THR A 184 -14.00 14.46 -7.55
CA THR A 184 -15.38 14.30 -7.08
C THR A 184 -15.50 14.34 -5.56
N THR A 185 -14.41 14.59 -4.82
CA THR A 185 -14.33 14.49 -3.34
C THR A 185 -14.56 13.09 -2.78
N TYR A 186 -14.53 12.06 -3.63
CA TYR A 186 -14.58 10.67 -3.22
C TYR A 186 -13.22 10.22 -2.70
N ASP A 187 -13.16 9.86 -1.42
CA ASP A 187 -11.99 9.31 -0.72
C ASP A 187 -12.34 7.86 -0.30
N SER A 188 -11.71 6.90 -0.97
CA SER A 188 -11.95 5.47 -0.76
C SER A 188 -11.03 4.85 0.28
N MET A 189 -9.89 5.50 0.53
CA MET A 189 -8.84 5.07 1.45
C MET A 189 -8.96 5.71 2.84
N GLU A 190 -9.84 6.71 2.97
CA GLU A 190 -10.18 7.47 4.19
C GLU A 190 -8.97 8.13 4.86
N ASP A 191 -7.95 8.50 4.07
CA ASP A 191 -6.66 8.97 4.55
C ASP A 191 -6.34 10.42 4.20
N ASP A 192 -7.30 11.14 3.61
CA ASP A 192 -7.20 12.57 3.32
C ASP A 192 -6.95 13.41 4.60
N ILE A 193 -6.14 14.46 4.43
CA ILE A 193 -5.82 15.43 5.49
C ILE A 193 -6.94 16.47 5.58
N THR A 194 -7.87 16.29 6.51
CA THR A 194 -8.87 17.30 6.90
C THR A 194 -8.28 18.23 7.94
N ILE A 195 -8.17 19.53 7.64
CA ILE A 195 -7.89 20.56 8.65
C ILE A 195 -9.24 21.02 9.23
N GLU A 196 -9.45 20.83 10.53
CA GLU A 196 -10.47 21.56 11.30
C GLU A 196 -10.17 23.07 11.31
#